data_AF-A0A4R3YFF5-F1
#
_entry.id   AF-A0A4R3YFF5-F1
#
_cell.length_a   1.000
_cell.length_b   1.000
_cell.length_c   1.000
_cell.angle_alpha   90.00
_cell.angle_beta   90.00
_cell.angle_gamma   90.00
#
_symmetry.space_group_name_H-M   'P 1'
#
loop_
_entity.id
_entity.type
_entity.pdbx_description
1 polymer ?
#
loop_
_entity_poly.entity_id
_entity_poly.type
_entity_poly.pdbx_seq_one_letter_code
_entity_poly.pdbx_strand_id
1 'polypeptide(L)' 'MHRIGVITVWLGIISSIIGLIVGFASFSSGDEDTIGFWLSLVPVGFALLLLGTVMTQMSSKR' A
#
# COMPACT_ATOMS: atom_id res chain seq x y z
N MET A 1 15.85 -0.09 -13.30
CA MET A 1 15.23 -0.16 -11.97
C MET A 1 14.03 0.77 -11.83
N HIS A 2 13.97 1.85 -12.62
CA HIS A 2 12.85 2.79 -12.64
C HIS A 2 11.47 2.14 -12.85
N ARG A 3 11.31 1.26 -13.85
CA ARG A 3 10.02 0.59 -14.12
C ARG A 3 9.52 -0.27 -12.95
N ILE A 4 10.42 -0.99 -12.28
CA ILE A 4 10.07 -1.80 -11.10
C ILE A 4 9.63 -0.89 -9.96
N GLY A 5 10.38 0.18 -9.69
CA GLY A 5 10.02 1.15 -8.67
C GLY A 5 8.64 1.77 -8.90
N VAL A 6 8.32 2.15 -10.15
CA VAL A 6 6.99 2.68 -10.52
C VAL A 6 5.88 1.66 -10.28
N ILE A 7 6.08 0.38 -10.64
CA ILE A 7 5.09 -0.68 -10.37
C ILE A 7 4.89 -0.87 -8.87
N THR A 8 5.96 -0.86 -8.08
CA THR A 8 5.89 -1.00 -6.61
C THR A 8 5.15 0.18 -5.98
N VAL A 9 5.33 1.41 -6.50
CA VAL A 9 4.54 2.57 -6.08
C VAL A 9 3.05 2.34 -6.36
N TRP A 10 2.68 1.92 -7.57
CA TRP A 10 1.27 1.65 -7.89
C TRP A 10 0.66 0.57 -7.01
N LEU A 11 1.38 -0.51 -6.73
CA LEU A 11 0.95 -1.54 -5.79
C LEU A 11 0.73 -0.96 -4.39
N GLY A 12 1.64 -0.13 -3.90
CA GLY A 12 1.51 0.53 -2.61
C GLY A 12 0.28 1.45 -2.53
N ILE A 13 0.03 2.25 -3.58
CA ILE A 13 -1.16 3.12 -3.66
C ILE A 13 -2.44 2.29 -3.61
N ILE A 14 -2.55 1.26 -4.47
CA ILE A 14 -3.75 0.43 -4.58
C ILE A 14 -3.99 -0.31 -3.25
N SER A 15 -2.94 -0.88 -2.66
CA SER A 15 -2.97 -1.54 -1.36
C SER A 15 -3.49 -0.62 -0.24
N SER A 16 -2.97 0.61 -0.16
CA SER A 16 -3.43 1.59 0.83
C SER A 16 -4.87 2.02 0.62
N ILE A 17 -5.28 2.28 -0.63
CA ILE A 17 -6.65 2.69 -0.94
C ILE A 17 -7.63 1.57 -0.59
N ILE A 18 -7.34 0.33 -1.00
CA ILE A 18 -8.20 -0.83 -0.72
C ILE A 18 -8.27 -1.08 0.79
N GLY A 19 -7.14 -1.10 1.49
CA GLY A 19 -7.10 -1.32 2.93
C GLY A 19 -7.90 -0.27 3.70
N LEU A 20 -7.84 0.98 3.27
CA LEU A 20 -8.56 2.07 3.92
C LEU A 20 -10.05 2.03 3.60
N ILE A 21 -10.44 1.93 2.32
CA ILE A 21 -11.85 1.87 1.92
C ILE A 21 -12.54 0.65 2.53
N VAL A 22 -11.97 -0.54 2.36
CA VAL A 22 -12.59 -1.79 2.82
C VAL A 22 -12.50 -1.92 4.33
N GLY A 23 -11.37 -1.55 4.93
CA GLY A 23 -11.18 -1.58 6.38
C GLY A 23 -12.20 -0.70 7.10
N PHE A 24 -12.38 0.55 6.64
CA PHE A 24 -13.38 1.44 7.23
C PHE A 24 -14.83 1.03 6.89
N ALA A 25 -15.12 0.55 5.68
CA ALA A 25 -16.46 0.06 5.34
C ALA A 25 -16.86 -1.16 6.20
N SER A 26 -15.88 -1.99 6.58
CA SER A 26 -16.10 -3.18 7.40
C SER A 26 -16.40 -2.86 8.87
N PHE A 27 -16.28 -1.62 9.35
CA PHE A 27 -16.65 -1.29 10.73
C PHE A 27 -18.11 -1.60 11.05
N SER A 28 -18.99 -1.52 10.04
CA SER A 28 -20.41 -1.87 10.19
C SER A 28 -20.66 -3.35 10.50
N SER A 29 -19.72 -4.25 10.17
CA SER A 29 -19.87 -5.69 10.46
C SER A 29 -19.56 -6.04 11.91
N GLY A 30 -18.81 -5.18 12.62
CA GLY A 30 -18.33 -5.45 13.98
C GLY A 30 -17.30 -6.59 14.07
N ASP A 31 -16.82 -7.11 12.93
CA ASP A 31 -15.83 -8.18 12.88
C ASP A 31 -14.42 -7.59 12.97
N GLU A 32 -13.86 -7.60 14.18
CA GLU A 32 -12.53 -7.05 14.48
C GLU A 32 -11.41 -7.72 13.66
N ASP A 33 -11.51 -9.02 13.36
CA ASP A 33 -10.50 -9.75 12.60
C ASP A 33 -10.48 -9.29 11.14
N THR A 34 -11.67 -9.18 10.52
CA THR A 34 -11.79 -8.68 9.16
C THR A 34 -11.34 -7.23 9.06
N ILE A 35 -11.77 -6.37 9.99
CA ILE A 35 -11.34 -4.96 10.04
C ILE A 35 -9.83 -4.86 10.18
N GLY A 36 -9.25 -5.60 11.12
CA GLY A 36 -7.81 -5.65 11.37
C GLY A 36 -7.02 -6.12 10.15
N PHE A 37 -7.49 -7.17 9.47
CA PHE A 37 -6.87 -7.67 8.25
C PHE A 37 -6.82 -6.60 7.16
N TRP A 38 -7.94 -5.94 6.84
CA TRP A 38 -7.97 -4.92 5.80
C TRP A 38 -7.16 -3.67 6.18
N LEU A 39 -7.23 -3.22 7.43
CA LEU A 39 -6.43 -2.09 7.89
C LEU A 39 -4.93 -2.40 7.93
N SER A 40 -4.52 -3.65 8.14
CA SER A 40 -3.11 -4.08 8.09
C SER A 40 -2.49 -3.90 6.69
N LEU A 41 -3.33 -3.84 5.65
CA LEU A 41 -2.91 -3.60 4.27
C LEU A 41 -2.40 -2.16 4.05
N VAL A 42 -2.78 -1.23 4.92
CA VAL A 42 -2.36 0.18 4.89
C VAL A 42 -0.86 0.35 5.21
N PRO A 43 -0.31 -0.14 6.34
CA PRO A 43 1.13 -0.06 6.59
C PRO A 43 1.95 -0.82 5.55
N VAL A 44 1.44 -1.94 5.00
CA VAL A 44 2.07 -2.63 3.86
C VAL A 44 2.12 -1.73 2.63
N GLY A 45 1.03 -1.04 2.32
CA GLY A 45 0.96 -0.08 1.21
C GLY A 45 1.97 1.06 1.38
N PHE A 46 2.11 1.62 2.59
CA PHE A 46 3.12 2.63 2.89
C PHE A 46 4.57 2.12 2.72
N ALA A 47 4.86 0.88 3.15
CA ALA A 47 6.17 0.29 2.96
C ALA A 47 6.51 0.10 1.46
N LEU A 48 5.54 -0.35 0.66
CA LEU A 48 5.69 -0.48 -0.79
C LEU A 48 5.88 0.87 -1.48
N LEU A 49 5.15 1.89 -1.06
CA LEU A 49 5.33 3.26 -1.54
C LEU A 49 6.75 3.76 -1.28
N LEU A 50 7.26 3.62 -0.06
CA LEU A 50 8.61 4.03 0.29
C LEU A 50 9.66 3.26 -0.54
N LEU A 51 9.53 1.94 -0.62
CA LEU A 51 10.43 1.10 -1.39
C LEU A 51 10.45 1.48 -2.88
N GLY A 52 9.26 1.62 -3.47
CA GLY A 52 9.10 1.96 -4.88
C GLY A 52 9.64 3.35 -5.21
N THR A 53 9.40 4.34 -4.35
CA THR A 53 9.93 5.70 -4.52
C THR A 53 11.45 5.71 -4.44
N VAL A 54 12.06 5.04 -3.44
CA VAL A 54 13.52 4.93 -3.31
C VAL A 54 14.15 4.25 -4.53
N MET A 55 13.59 3.12 -4.99
CA MET A 55 14.06 2.43 -6.20
C MET A 55 13.98 3.31 -7.45
N THR A 56 12.90 4.09 -7.57
CA THR A 56 12.67 5.00 -8.70
C THR A 56 13.71 6.11 -8.71
N GLN A 57 13.97 6.73 -7.55
CA GLN A 57 14.95 7.81 -7.39
C GLN A 57 16.40 7.34 -7.60
N MET A 58 16.77 6.18 -7.05
CA MET A 58 18.08 5.57 -7.28
C MET A 58 18.33 5.26 -8.76
N SER A 59 17.29 4.87 -9.49
CA SER A 59 17.40 4.61 -10.92
C SER A 59 17.53 5.88 -11.78
N SER A 60 17.15 7.05 -11.25
CA SER A 60 17.22 8.34 -11.95
C SER A 60 18.58 9.03 -11.75
N LYS A 61 19.29 8.70 -10.66
CA LYS A 61 20.57 9.30 -10.29
C LYS A 61 21.78 8.69 -11.02
N ARG A 62 21.56 7.91 -12.09
CA ARG A 62 22.61 7.22 -12.85
C ARG A 62 22.56 7.58 -14.32
#